data_AF-A0A1M5BTM3-F1
#
_entry.id   AF-A0A1M5BTM3-F1
#
_cell.length_a   1.000
_cell.length_b   1.000
_cell.length_c   1.000
_cell.angle_alpha   90.00
_cell.angle_beta   90.00
_cell.angle_gamma   90.00
#
_symmetry.space_group_name_H-M   'P 1'
#
loop_
_entity.id
_entity.type
_entity.pdbx_description
1 polymer ?
#
loop_
_entity_poly.entity_id
_entity_poly.type
_entity_poly.pdbx_seq_one_letter_code
_entity_poly.pdbx_strand_id
1 'polypeptide(L)'
;MQQVTLEQARIMATQELEHLKSMVLTWKASYQGMAGDEGDNDFLVLEFVQEIEEYMVPFVRRMHVTEQLTDQQVSDFLDFCYMQAKDLRASFNKEG
;
A
#
# COMPACT_ATOMS: atom_id res chain seq x y z
N MET A 1 19.30 25.78 9.09
CA MET A 1 19.83 24.51 8.53
C MET A 1 18.85 23.34 8.75
N GLN A 2 18.34 23.07 9.95
CA GLN A 2 17.37 21.98 10.21
C GLN A 2 16.03 22.06 9.44
N GLN A 3 15.47 23.26 9.21
CA GLN A 3 14.22 23.41 8.46
C GLN A 3 14.38 23.04 6.97
N VAL A 4 15.50 23.41 6.34
CA VAL A 4 15.79 23.10 4.94
C VAL A 4 15.93 21.59 4.73
N THR A 5 16.51 20.87 5.70
CA THR A 5 16.65 19.41 5.63
C THR A 5 15.32 18.68 5.81
N LEU A 6 14.40 19.20 6.63
CA LEU A 6 13.07 18.60 6.81
C LEU A 6 12.17 18.85 5.59
N GLU A 7 12.22 20.04 5.00
CA GLU A 7 11.47 20.35 3.79
C GLU A 7 11.90 19.47 2.61
N GLN A 8 13.20 19.28 2.42
CA GLN A 8 13.73 18.33 1.43
C GLN A 8 13.29 16.89 1.73
N ALA A 9 13.31 16.47 3.00
CA ALA A 9 12.83 15.14 3.40
C ALA A 9 11.34 14.94 3.09
N ARG A 10 10.50 15.97 3.24
CA ARG A 10 9.06 15.91 2.91
C ARG A 10 8.80 15.78 1.40
N ILE A 11 9.60 16.45 0.58
CA ILE A 11 9.53 16.31 -0.88
C ILE A 11 9.90 14.88 -1.28
N MET A 12 11.01 14.36 -0.77
CA MET A 12 11.44 12.97 -1.03
C MET A 12 10.42 11.97 -0.52
N ALA A 13 9.84 12.19 0.66
CA ALA A 13 8.81 11.34 1.24
C ALA A 13 7.56 11.24 0.36
N THR A 14 7.18 12.33 -0.31
CA THR A 14 6.06 12.31 -1.26
C THR A 14 6.37 11.43 -2.48
N GLN A 15 7.59 11.51 -3.01
CA GLN A 15 8.04 10.64 -4.11
C GLN A 15 8.11 9.17 -3.67
N GLU A 16 8.57 8.94 -2.44
CA GLU A 16 8.63 7.60 -1.86
C GLU A 16 7.23 7.00 -1.72
N LEU A 17 6.22 7.77 -1.29
CA LEU A 17 4.84 7.28 -1.25
C LEU A 17 4.34 6.81 -2.63
N GLU A 18 4.68 7.52 -3.71
CA GLU A 18 4.32 7.08 -5.07
C GLU A 18 5.06 5.79 -5.47
N HIS A 19 6.31 5.63 -5.04
CA HIS A 19 7.03 4.38 -5.24
C HIS A 19 6.38 3.20 -4.49
N LEU A 20 6.03 3.40 -3.22
CA LEU A 20 5.33 2.39 -2.41
C LEU A 20 3.96 2.03 -3.01
N LYS A 21 3.21 3.01 -3.52
CA LYS A 21 1.94 2.74 -4.24
C LYS A 21 2.17 1.83 -5.44
N SER A 22 3.23 2.08 -6.21
CA SER A 22 3.60 1.24 -7.36
C SER A 22 3.95 -0.20 -6.93
N MET A 23 4.66 -0.37 -5.80
CA MET A 23 4.93 -1.70 -5.25
C MET A 23 3.65 -2.44 -4.88
N VAL A 24 2.72 -1.79 -4.17
CA VAL A 24 1.42 -2.37 -3.81
C VAL A 24 0.62 -2.78 -5.05
N LEU A 25 0.62 -1.97 -6.11
CA LEU A 25 -0.04 -2.32 -7.38
C LEU A 25 0.64 -3.50 -8.07
N THR A 26 1.97 -3.58 -8.02
CA THR A 26 2.74 -4.69 -8.58
C THR A 26 2.43 -5.99 -7.84
N TRP A 27 2.40 -5.96 -6.51
CA TRP A 27 2.00 -7.10 -5.69
C TRP A 27 0.56 -7.51 -6.00
N LYS A 28 -0.39 -6.58 -6.04
CA LYS A 28 -1.78 -6.85 -6.42
C LYS A 28 -1.87 -7.58 -7.77
N ALA A 29 -1.15 -7.11 -8.79
CA ALA A 29 -1.12 -7.76 -10.09
C ALA A 29 -0.56 -9.19 -10.03
N SER A 30 0.44 -9.42 -9.19
CA SER A 30 0.99 -10.76 -8.93
C SER A 30 -0.06 -11.69 -8.31
N TYR A 31 -0.76 -11.24 -7.27
CA TYR A 31 -1.84 -12.02 -6.63
C TYR A 31 -3.01 -12.28 -7.59
N GLN A 32 -3.34 -11.34 -8.47
CA GLN A 32 -4.33 -11.56 -9.53
C GLN A 32 -3.92 -12.67 -10.50
N GLY A 33 -2.63 -12.75 -10.84
CA GLY A 33 -2.09 -13.81 -11.70
C GLY A 33 -1.99 -15.19 -11.02
N MET A 34 -2.14 -15.26 -9.69
CA MET A 34 -2.16 -16.51 -8.91
C MET A 34 -3.56 -17.09 -8.72
N ALA A 35 -4.61 -16.33 -9.06
CA ALA A 35 -5.98 -16.78 -8.92
C ALA A 35 -6.22 -18.06 -9.73
N GLY A 36 -6.78 -19.07 -9.07
CA GLY A 36 -7.22 -20.29 -9.74
C GLY A 36 -8.60 -20.12 -10.37
N ASP A 37 -8.86 -20.85 -11.45
CA ASP A 37 -10.16 -20.91 -12.15
C ASP A 37 -11.25 -21.63 -11.32
N GLU A 38 -10.85 -22.48 -10.37
CA GLU A 38 -11.76 -23.27 -9.53
C GLU A 38 -11.39 -23.10 -8.05
N GLY A 39 -12.14 -22.28 -7.32
CA GLY A 39 -12.01 -22.18 -5.86
C GLY A 39 -12.28 -20.79 -5.29
N ASP A 40 -12.29 -20.74 -3.95
CA ASP A 40 -12.32 -19.49 -3.20
C ASP A 40 -10.91 -18.89 -3.12
N ASN A 41 -10.72 -17.74 -3.77
CA ASN A 41 -9.46 -17.00 -3.82
C ASN A 41 -9.30 -16.04 -2.62
N ASP A 42 -10.16 -16.10 -1.60
CA ASP A 42 -10.09 -15.21 -0.43
C ASP A 42 -8.75 -15.29 0.33
N PHE A 43 -8.07 -16.43 0.32
CA PHE A 43 -6.76 -16.57 0.96
C PHE A 43 -5.70 -15.66 0.31
N LEU A 44 -5.74 -15.46 -1.01
CA LEU A 44 -4.84 -14.55 -1.73
C LEU A 44 -5.07 -13.09 -1.31
N VAL A 45 -6.33 -12.72 -1.03
CA VAL A 45 -6.65 -11.39 -0.48
C VAL A 45 -6.06 -11.23 0.92
N LEU A 46 -6.16 -12.27 1.76
CA LEU A 46 -5.62 -12.24 3.12
C LEU A 46 -4.10 -12.11 3.13
N GLU A 47 -3.40 -12.90 2.30
CA GLU A 47 -1.94 -12.82 2.17
C GLU A 47 -1.50 -11.44 1.66
N PHE A 48 -2.18 -10.88 0.66
CA PHE A 48 -1.91 -9.53 0.19
C PHE A 48 -2.09 -8.45 1.27
N VAL A 49 -3.15 -8.54 2.07
CA VAL A 49 -3.36 -7.62 3.20
C VAL A 49 -2.26 -7.79 4.24
N GLN A 50 -1.86 -9.02 4.54
CA GLN A 50 -0.80 -9.30 5.50
C GLN A 50 0.54 -8.69 5.06
N GLU A 51 0.91 -8.77 3.77
CA GLU A 51 2.12 -8.12 3.27
C GLU A 51 2.09 -6.59 3.40
N ILE A 52 0.92 -5.97 3.15
CA ILE A 52 0.73 -4.53 3.37
C ILE A 52 0.94 -4.19 4.86
N GLU A 53 0.31 -4.95 5.76
CA GLU A 53 0.41 -4.71 7.21
C GLU A 53 1.83 -4.96 7.75
N GLU A 54 2.54 -5.93 7.20
CA GLU A 54 3.90 -6.28 7.61
C GLU A 54 4.95 -5.27 7.11
N TYR A 55 4.83 -4.80 5.87
CA TYR A 55 5.87 -3.99 5.23
C TYR A 55 5.50 -2.51 5.07
N MET A 56 4.30 -2.22 4.59
CA MET A 56 3.91 -0.85 4.23
C MET A 56 3.56 -0.02 5.47
N VAL A 57 2.74 -0.57 6.37
CA VAL A 57 2.27 0.14 7.57
C VAL A 57 3.44 0.56 8.47
N PRO A 58 4.42 -0.29 8.81
CA PRO A 58 5.52 0.12 9.67
C PRO A 58 6.44 1.15 8.99
N PHE A 59 6.60 1.07 7.67
CA PHE A 59 7.43 2.00 6.92
C PHE A 59 6.84 3.41 6.93
N VAL A 60 5.57 3.54 6.55
CA VAL A 60 4.86 4.84 6.54
C VAL A 60 4.73 5.41 7.95
N ARG A 61 4.50 4.57 8.95
CA ARG A 61 4.50 5.00 10.36
C ARG A 61 5.85 5.58 10.80
N ARG A 62 6.97 5.01 10.37
CA ARG A 62 8.30 5.59 10.67
C ARG A 62 8.46 6.96 10.04
N MET A 63 8.09 7.12 8.77
CA MET A 63 8.17 8.41 8.08
C MET A 63 7.33 9.48 8.77
N HIS A 64 6.13 9.11 9.24
CA HIS A 64 5.25 9.95 10.04
C HIS A 64 5.87 10.38 11.38
N VAL A 65 6.38 9.43 12.17
CA VAL A 65 7.04 9.73 13.46
C VAL A 65 8.25 10.64 13.29
N THR A 66 8.93 10.56 12.15
CA THR A 66 10.07 11.45 11.80
C THR A 66 9.64 12.76 11.11
N GLU A 67 8.35 13.10 11.14
CA GLU A 67 7.77 14.35 10.61
C GLU A 67 7.95 14.57 9.09
N GLN A 68 8.27 13.50 8.35
CA GLN A 68 8.41 13.51 6.90
C GLN A 68 7.06 13.42 6.18
N LEU A 69 6.06 12.84 6.85
CA LEU A 69 4.69 12.75 6.39
C LEU A 69 3.74 13.42 7.38
N THR A 70 2.68 14.03 6.85
CA THR A 70 1.55 14.53 7.63
C THR A 70 0.56 13.40 7.93
N ASP A 71 -0.32 13.61 8.92
CA ASP A 71 -1.42 12.68 9.22
C ASP A 71 -2.28 12.39 7.98
N GLN A 72 -2.54 13.41 7.16
CA GLN A 72 -3.33 13.27 5.94
C GLN A 72 -2.63 12.36 4.93
N GLN A 73 -1.33 12.54 4.70
CA GLN A 73 -0.58 11.71 3.76
C GLN A 73 -0.53 10.24 4.21
N VAL A 74 -0.43 10.00 5.52
CA VAL A 74 -0.50 8.66 6.10
C VAL A 74 -1.89 8.05 5.87
N SER A 75 -2.95 8.78 6.20
CA SER A 75 -4.33 8.33 6.00
C SER A 75 -4.59 8.00 4.53
N ASP A 76 -4.25 8.91 3.62
CA ASP A 76 -4.47 8.74 2.18
C ASP A 76 -3.74 7.50 1.64
N PHE A 77 -2.53 7.24 2.13
CA PHE A 77 -1.77 6.08 1.71
C PHE A 77 -2.36 4.76 2.26
N LEU A 78 -2.78 4.74 3.53
CA LEU A 78 -3.43 3.56 4.11
C LEU A 78 -4.78 3.27 3.43
N ASP A 79 -5.58 4.31 3.20
CA ASP A 79 -6.84 4.21 2.46
C ASP A 79 -6.60 3.66 1.05
N PHE A 80 -5.55 4.13 0.36
CA PHE A 80 -5.14 3.58 -0.92
C PHE A 80 -4.86 2.06 -0.83
N CYS A 81 -4.08 1.62 0.17
CA CYS A 81 -3.75 0.20 0.35
C CYS A 81 -5.01 -0.65 0.60
N TYR A 82 -5.91 -0.19 1.48
CA TYR A 82 -7.16 -0.89 1.75
C TYR A 82 -8.11 -0.92 0.54
N MET A 83 -8.13 0.13 -0.27
CA MET A 83 -8.85 0.12 -1.55
C MET A 83 -8.27 -0.93 -2.49
N GLN A 84 -6.95 -1.09 -2.57
CA GLN A 84 -6.33 -2.12 -3.41
C GLN A 84 -6.71 -3.53 -2.97
N ALA A 85 -6.80 -3.80 -1.67
CA ALA A 85 -7.26 -5.09 -1.16
C ALA A 85 -8.75 -5.36 -1.48
N LYS A 86 -9.61 -4.34 -1.35
CA LYS A 86 -11.02 -4.43 -1.75
C LYS A 86 -11.17 -4.71 -3.24
N ASP A 87 -10.42 -4.00 -4.06
CA ASP A 87 -10.41 -4.19 -5.52
C ASP A 87 -9.93 -5.58 -5.90
N LEU A 88 -8.90 -6.12 -5.22
CA LEU A 88 -8.41 -7.47 -5.43
C LEU A 88 -9.52 -8.50 -5.16
N ARG A 89 -10.16 -8.42 -3.98
CA ARG A 89 -11.32 -9.29 -3.66
C ARG A 89 -12.44 -9.16 -4.69
N ALA A 90 -12.75 -7.93 -5.11
CA ALA A 90 -13.79 -7.69 -6.11
C ALA A 90 -13.43 -8.28 -7.48
N SER A 91 -12.13 -8.40 -7.82
CA SER A 91 -11.69 -9.02 -9.06
C SER A 91 -11.89 -10.53 -9.09
N PHE A 92 -11.86 -11.20 -7.93
CA PHE A 92 -12.13 -12.64 -7.83
C PHE A 92 -13.62 -12.97 -7.83
N ASN A 93 -14.47 -12.04 -7.40
CA ASN A 93 -15.93 -12.24 -7.35
C ASN A 93 -16.66 -11.87 -8.65
N LYS A 94 -15.93 -11.49 -9.71
CA LYS A 94 -16.50 -11.02 -10.98
C LYS A 94 -16.71 -12.11 -12.04
N GLU A 95 -16.60 -13.39 -11.68
CA GLU A 95 -17.03 -14.49 -12.53
C GLU A 95 -18.43 -14.96 -12.12
N GLY A 96 -19.42 -14.48 -12.87
CA GLY A 96 -20.82 -14.92 -12.86
C GLY A 96 -21.43 -14.67 -14.23
#